data_AF-A0A948HIM8-F1
#
_entry.id   AF-A0A948HIM8-F1
#
_cell.length_a   1.000
_cell.length_b   1.000
_cell.length_c   1.000
_cell.angle_alpha   90.00
_cell.angle_beta   90.00
_cell.angle_gamma   90.00
#
_symmetry.space_group_name_H-M   'P 1'
#
loop_
_entity.id
_entity.type
_entity.pdbx_description
1 polymer ?
#
loop_
_entity_poly.entity_id
_entity_poly.type
_entity_poly.pdbx_seq_one_letter_code
_entity_poly.pdbx_strand_id
1 'polypeptide(L)'
;MFKIPPYRYLFFSKLTLFFGLFIVISASFMRQVMNLMKASIGQGGFKIVISLLLLVSGSIFLVFIIKSGISRIRKIIFFVLVATGLVLTWQIEIIEERVHLLEFAVLGWLALRDTARVKKAAKAFWLAISFTFLIGVLDEGFQAVLPYRYFQTWDILLNSLGSLWGITLFSLFKKIR
;
A
#
# COMPACT_ATOMS: atom_id res chain seq x y z
N MET A 1 -0.69 42.76 9.79
CA MET A 1 0.03 41.46 9.94
C MET A 1 -0.88 40.36 9.40
N PHE A 2 -0.65 39.92 8.16
CA PHE A 2 -1.43 38.86 7.52
C PHE A 2 -1.23 37.55 8.29
N LYS A 3 -2.27 37.06 8.97
CA LYS A 3 -2.32 35.68 9.46
C LYS A 3 -2.48 34.77 8.25
N ILE A 4 -1.35 34.30 7.69
CA ILE A 4 -1.34 33.22 6.71
C ILE A 4 -1.98 32.01 7.41
N PRO A 5 -3.11 31.47 6.93
CA PRO A 5 -3.72 30.30 7.54
C PRO A 5 -2.70 29.15 7.51
N PRO A 6 -2.60 28.31 8.55
CA PRO A 6 -1.65 27.21 8.55
C PRO A 6 -1.97 26.34 7.33
N TYR A 7 -1.01 26.23 6.42
CA TYR A 7 -1.11 25.54 5.13
C TYR A 7 -1.81 24.19 5.28
N ARG A 8 -3.14 24.17 5.15
CA ARG A 8 -3.99 22.96 5.15
C ARG A 8 -4.24 22.48 3.70
N TYR A 9 -3.31 22.79 2.81
CA TYR A 9 -3.41 22.49 1.38
C TYR A 9 -3.12 21.02 1.05
N LEU A 10 -2.43 20.30 1.95
CA LEU A 10 -2.16 18.88 1.78
C LEU A 10 -3.30 18.05 2.40
N PHE A 11 -4.06 17.37 1.55
CA PHE A 11 -5.06 16.38 1.95
C PHE A 11 -4.44 15.13 2.60
N PHE A 12 -3.16 14.89 2.32
CA PHE A 12 -2.41 13.72 2.77
C PHE A 12 -1.48 14.06 3.92
N SER A 13 -1.41 13.16 4.90
CA SER A 13 -0.46 13.27 6.01
C SER A 13 0.98 13.08 5.53
N LYS A 14 1.94 13.58 6.33
CA LYS A 14 3.38 13.35 6.09
C LYS A 14 3.70 11.87 5.92
N LEU A 15 3.05 10.99 6.70
CA LEU A 15 3.22 9.55 6.60
C LEU A 15 2.83 9.01 5.22
N THR A 16 1.67 9.41 4.71
CA THR A 16 1.16 8.94 3.40
C THR A 16 2.03 9.43 2.25
N LEU A 17 2.47 10.68 2.31
CA LEU A 17 3.39 11.25 1.32
C LEU A 17 4.76 10.57 1.37
N PHE A 18 5.31 10.40 2.57
CA PHE A 18 6.58 9.71 2.78
C PHE A 18 6.51 8.28 2.28
N PHE A 19 5.42 7.57 2.57
CA PHE A 19 5.24 6.18 2.13
C PHE A 19 5.09 6.08 0.61
N GLY A 20 4.32 6.97 -0.04
CA GLY A 20 4.24 7.03 -1.49
C GLY A 20 5.60 7.33 -2.15
N LEU A 21 6.37 8.26 -1.57
CA LEU A 21 7.73 8.55 -2.04
C LEU A 21 8.68 7.38 -1.80
N PHE A 22 8.56 6.71 -0.65
CA PHE A 22 9.36 5.53 -0.32
C PHE A 22 9.17 4.43 -1.36
N ILE A 23 7.93 4.13 -1.77
CA ILE A 23 7.64 3.14 -2.82
C ILE A 23 8.46 3.46 -4.08
N VAL A 24 8.32 4.69 -4.61
CA VAL A 24 9.03 5.12 -5.83
C VAL A 24 10.55 5.03 -5.69
N ILE A 25 11.12 5.57 -4.60
CA ILE A 25 12.58 5.59 -4.43
C ILE A 25 13.13 4.17 -4.19
N SER A 26 12.38 3.32 -3.48
CA SER A 26 12.81 1.97 -3.13
C SER A 26 13.12 1.10 -4.34
N ALA A 27 12.46 1.35 -5.48
CA ALA A 27 12.73 0.68 -6.75
C ALA A 27 14.22 0.74 -7.18
N SER A 28 14.94 1.81 -6.79
CA SER A 28 16.36 1.99 -7.14
C SER A 28 17.33 1.07 -6.38
N PHE A 29 16.98 0.65 -5.16
CA PHE A 29 17.92 -0.06 -4.27
C PHE A 29 17.39 -1.39 -3.70
N MET A 30 16.08 -1.67 -3.78
CA MET A 30 15.49 -2.84 -3.12
C MET A 30 16.03 -4.17 -3.66
N ARG A 31 16.34 -4.23 -4.96
CA ARG A 31 16.95 -5.41 -5.58
C ARG A 31 18.34 -5.69 -5.02
N GLN A 32 19.14 -4.63 -4.81
CA GLN A 32 20.47 -4.71 -4.22
C GLN A 32 20.39 -5.14 -2.76
N VAL A 33 19.44 -4.60 -2.00
CA VAL A 33 19.17 -5.03 -0.61
C VAL A 33 18.78 -6.51 -0.56
N MET A 34 17.86 -6.94 -1.43
CA MET A 34 17.45 -8.34 -1.50
C MET A 34 18.62 -9.26 -1.85
N ASN A 35 19.47 -8.88 -2.82
CA ASN A 35 20.63 -9.65 -3.21
C ASN A 35 21.67 -9.73 -2.09
N LEU A 36 21.92 -8.61 -1.39
CA LEU A 36 22.80 -8.56 -0.23
C LEU A 36 22.29 -9.47 0.90
N MET A 37 20.99 -9.43 1.20
CA MET A 37 20.39 -10.34 2.18
C MET A 37 20.54 -11.81 1.74
N LYS A 38 20.20 -12.14 0.50
CA LYS A 38 20.34 -13.50 -0.04
C LYS A 38 21.80 -13.98 0.00
N ALA A 39 22.78 -13.11 -0.22
CA ALA A 39 24.19 -13.43 -0.11
C ALA A 39 24.64 -13.69 1.34
N SER A 40 24.15 -12.89 2.29
CA SER A 40 24.55 -12.98 3.71
C SER A 40 23.93 -14.15 4.47
N ILE A 41 22.64 -14.43 4.25
CA ILE A 41 21.89 -15.44 5.02
C ILE A 41 21.40 -16.62 4.18
N GLY A 42 21.76 -16.66 2.90
CA GLY A 42 21.30 -17.66 1.95
C GLY A 42 19.83 -17.48 1.55
N GLN A 43 19.42 -18.19 0.49
CA GLN A 43 18.01 -18.15 0.02
C GLN A 43 17.03 -18.68 1.07
N GLY A 44 17.41 -19.74 1.80
CA GLY A 44 16.58 -20.32 2.86
C GLY A 44 16.36 -19.34 4.02
N GLY A 45 17.45 -18.72 4.50
CA GLY A 45 17.37 -17.70 5.55
C GLY A 45 16.55 -16.49 5.13
N PHE A 46 16.73 -16.00 3.89
CA PHE A 46 15.94 -14.89 3.34
C PHE A 46 14.44 -15.21 3.36
N LYS A 47 14.03 -16.39 2.91
CA LYS A 47 12.61 -16.82 2.95
C LYS A 47 12.06 -16.81 4.38
N ILE A 48 12.81 -17.36 5.35
CA ILE A 48 12.41 -17.39 6.76
C ILE A 48 12.22 -15.98 7.31
N VAL A 49 13.16 -15.07 7.07
CA VAL A 49 13.08 -13.68 7.55
C VAL A 49 11.86 -12.97 7.00
N ILE A 50 11.61 -13.07 5.68
CA ILE A 50 10.42 -12.46 5.06
C ILE A 50 9.13 -13.08 5.62
N SER A 51 9.08 -14.40 5.77
CA SER A 51 7.92 -15.08 6.36
C SER A 51 7.65 -14.64 7.80
N LEU A 52 8.69 -14.46 8.62
CA LEU A 52 8.55 -13.97 9.99
C LEU A 52 8.05 -12.52 10.03
N LEU A 53 8.60 -11.64 9.19
CA LEU A 53 8.14 -10.24 9.10
C LEU A 53 6.67 -10.16 8.68
N LEU A 54 6.24 -10.95 7.70
CA LEU A 54 4.84 -11.04 7.28
C LEU A 54 3.94 -11.60 8.38
N LEU A 55 4.39 -12.65 9.09
CA LEU A 55 3.63 -13.26 10.18
C LEU A 55 3.45 -12.28 11.36
N VAL A 56 4.51 -11.58 11.75
CA VAL A 56 4.47 -10.61 12.85
C VAL A 56 3.59 -9.41 12.48
N SER A 57 3.81 -8.81 11.31
CA SER A 57 3.00 -7.67 10.83
C SER A 57 1.54 -8.06 10.64
N GLY A 58 1.27 -9.23 10.07
CA GLY A 58 -0.07 -9.80 9.94
C GLY A 58 -0.73 -10.02 11.30
N SER A 59 -0.02 -10.60 12.27
CA SER A 59 -0.54 -10.84 13.63
C SER A 59 -0.87 -9.53 14.35
N ILE A 60 0.00 -8.53 14.27
CA ILE A 60 -0.26 -7.19 14.83
C ILE A 60 -1.52 -6.58 14.20
N PHE A 61 -1.65 -6.69 12.87
CA PHE A 61 -2.80 -6.19 12.14
C PHE A 61 -4.09 -6.93 12.53
N LEU A 62 -4.06 -8.26 12.67
CA LEU A 62 -5.19 -9.06 13.14
C LEU A 62 -5.65 -8.61 14.53
N VAL A 63 -4.73 -8.45 15.47
CA VAL A 63 -5.05 -7.97 16.83
C VAL A 63 -5.67 -6.58 16.77
N PHE A 64 -5.14 -5.68 15.93
CA PHE A 64 -5.71 -4.34 15.73
C PHE A 64 -7.15 -4.39 15.20
N ILE A 65 -7.45 -5.25 14.22
CA ILE A 65 -8.81 -5.41 13.68
C ILE A 65 -9.74 -6.07 14.69
N ILE A 66 -9.30 -7.09 15.43
CA ILE A 66 -10.13 -7.76 16.44
C ILE A 66 -10.50 -6.78 17.55
N LYS A 67 -9.54 -5.97 18.03
CA LYS A 67 -9.75 -4.95 19.05
C LYS A 67 -10.49 -3.71 18.55
N SER A 68 -10.70 -3.58 17.25
CA SER A 68 -11.48 -2.47 16.69
C SER A 68 -12.97 -2.58 17.10
N GLY A 69 -13.63 -1.43 17.28
CA GLY A 69 -15.06 -1.32 17.57
C GLY A 69 -15.99 -1.60 16.37
N ILE A 70 -15.51 -2.29 15.34
CA ILE A 70 -16.26 -2.59 14.12
C ILE A 70 -17.31 -3.68 14.38
N SER A 71 -18.46 -3.60 13.70
CA SER A 71 -19.51 -4.62 13.80
C SER A 71 -19.03 -6.00 13.32
N ARG A 72 -19.60 -7.08 13.88
CA ARG A 72 -19.23 -8.47 13.53
C ARG A 72 -19.31 -8.75 12.02
N ILE A 73 -20.39 -8.32 11.38
CA ILE A 73 -20.60 -8.50 9.93
C ILE A 73 -19.47 -7.84 9.13
N ARG A 74 -19.11 -6.60 9.45
CA ARG A 74 -18.02 -5.89 8.76
C ARG A 74 -16.67 -6.55 9.00
N LYS A 75 -16.41 -7.09 10.19
CA LYS A 75 -15.19 -7.89 10.47
C LYS A 75 -15.13 -9.14 9.59
N ILE A 76 -16.24 -9.87 9.45
CA ILE A 76 -16.31 -11.06 8.58
C ILE A 76 -16.01 -10.67 7.13
N ILE A 77 -16.69 -9.65 6.59
CA ILE A 77 -16.47 -9.18 5.22
C ILE A 77 -15.02 -8.72 5.05
N PHE A 78 -14.46 -8.01 6.03
CA PHE A 78 -13.08 -7.58 6.03
C PHE A 78 -12.12 -8.76 5.94
N PHE A 79 -12.29 -9.79 6.77
CA PHE A 79 -11.44 -10.98 6.74
C PHE A 79 -11.57 -11.77 5.44
N VAL A 80 -12.78 -11.88 4.89
CA VAL A 80 -12.99 -12.49 3.57
C VAL A 80 -12.24 -11.72 2.49
N LEU A 81 -12.35 -10.38 2.46
CA LEU A 81 -11.61 -9.58 1.47
C LEU A 81 -10.09 -9.61 1.65
N VAL A 82 -9.60 -9.66 2.89
CA VAL A 82 -8.16 -9.83 3.15
C VAL A 82 -7.71 -11.20 2.66
N ALA A 83 -8.42 -12.27 3.02
CA ALA A 83 -8.08 -13.64 2.63
C ALA A 83 -8.11 -13.80 1.10
N THR A 84 -9.17 -13.34 0.43
CA THR A 84 -9.28 -13.40 -1.02
C THR A 84 -8.16 -12.61 -1.69
N GLY A 85 -7.88 -11.38 -1.25
CA GLY A 85 -6.80 -10.59 -1.82
C GLY A 85 -5.43 -11.25 -1.62
N LEU A 86 -5.14 -11.80 -0.44
CA LEU A 86 -3.89 -12.54 -0.19
C LEU A 86 -3.76 -13.79 -1.07
N VAL A 87 -4.85 -14.55 -1.24
CA VAL A 87 -4.87 -15.73 -2.14
C VAL A 87 -4.57 -15.32 -3.58
N LEU A 88 -5.19 -14.24 -4.06
CA LEU A 88 -4.94 -13.71 -5.41
C LEU A 88 -3.51 -13.21 -5.56
N THR A 89 -2.98 -12.46 -4.58
CA THR A 89 -1.59 -12.02 -4.58
C THR A 89 -0.62 -13.20 -4.61
N TRP A 90 -0.94 -14.31 -3.96
CA TRP A 90 -0.06 -15.49 -3.94
C TRP A 90 0.04 -16.24 -5.28
N GLN A 91 -0.88 -15.96 -6.22
CA GLN A 91 -0.84 -16.50 -7.59
C GLN A 91 0.16 -15.76 -8.50
N ILE A 92 0.60 -14.55 -8.13
CA ILE A 92 1.54 -13.76 -8.93
C ILE A 92 2.92 -14.42 -8.83
N GLU A 93 3.57 -14.82 -9.92
CA GLU A 93 4.83 -15.58 -9.84
C GLU A 93 6.00 -14.73 -9.29
N ILE A 94 6.02 -13.44 -9.61
CA ILE A 94 7.10 -12.52 -9.30
C ILE A 94 6.91 -11.95 -7.88
N ILE A 95 7.87 -12.20 -7.00
CA ILE A 95 7.79 -11.81 -5.57
C ILE A 95 7.74 -10.30 -5.42
N GLU A 96 8.49 -9.57 -6.25
CA GLU A 96 8.53 -8.11 -6.24
C GLU A 96 7.14 -7.50 -6.51
N GLU A 97 6.40 -8.05 -7.47
CA GLU A 97 5.03 -7.62 -7.78
C GLU A 97 4.05 -7.91 -6.64
N ARG A 98 4.23 -9.04 -5.93
CA ARG A 98 3.43 -9.34 -4.71
C ARG A 98 3.63 -8.27 -3.65
N VAL A 99 4.88 -7.88 -3.42
CA VAL A 99 5.23 -6.87 -2.40
C VAL A 99 4.68 -5.51 -2.80
N HIS A 100 4.88 -5.08 -4.06
CA HIS A 100 4.31 -3.84 -4.57
C HIS A 100 2.78 -3.79 -4.41
N LEU A 101 2.07 -4.87 -4.76
CA LEU A 101 0.62 -4.93 -4.60
C LEU A 101 0.20 -4.69 -3.13
N LEU A 102 0.90 -5.28 -2.17
CA LEU A 102 0.66 -5.06 -0.73
C LEU A 102 1.02 -3.63 -0.29
N GLU A 103 2.12 -3.07 -0.79
CA GLU A 103 2.53 -1.69 -0.51
C GLU A 103 1.48 -0.70 -1.03
N PHE A 104 1.01 -0.87 -2.25
CA PHE A 104 -0.05 -0.05 -2.81
C PHE A 104 -1.38 -0.24 -2.06
N ALA A 105 -1.69 -1.43 -1.54
CA ALA A 105 -2.84 -1.62 -0.65
C ALA A 105 -2.71 -0.81 0.65
N VAL A 106 -1.52 -0.79 1.27
CA VAL A 106 -1.27 0.08 2.43
C VAL A 106 -1.38 1.55 2.03
N LEU A 107 -0.84 1.95 0.88
CA LEU A 107 -0.91 3.32 0.38
C LEU A 107 -2.37 3.76 0.15
N GLY A 108 -3.19 2.93 -0.48
CA GLY A 108 -4.62 3.17 -0.71
C GLY A 108 -5.39 3.32 0.60
N TRP A 109 -5.11 2.47 1.59
CA TRP A 109 -5.68 2.60 2.94
C TRP A 109 -5.33 3.95 3.57
N LEU A 110 -4.05 4.33 3.53
CA LEU A 110 -3.55 5.59 4.11
C LEU A 110 -4.12 6.82 3.38
N ALA A 111 -4.18 6.77 2.06
CA ALA A 111 -4.73 7.83 1.21
C ALA A 111 -6.19 8.10 1.55
N LEU A 112 -7.03 7.04 1.59
CA LEU A 112 -8.44 7.21 1.94
C LEU A 112 -8.64 7.63 3.39
N ARG A 113 -7.83 7.11 4.32
CA ARG A 113 -7.85 7.53 5.73
C ARG A 113 -7.65 9.03 5.88
N ASP A 114 -6.79 9.62 5.07
CA ASP A 114 -6.45 11.03 5.16
C ASP A 114 -7.48 11.90 4.43
N THR A 115 -7.89 11.53 3.21
CA THR A 115 -8.88 12.30 2.44
C THR A 115 -10.27 12.27 3.09
N ALA A 116 -10.67 11.14 3.69
CA ALA A 116 -11.94 10.98 4.41
C ALA A 116 -12.07 11.85 5.66
N ARG A 117 -10.97 12.41 6.19
CA ARG A 117 -11.01 13.34 7.33
C ARG A 117 -11.48 14.74 6.94
N VAL A 118 -11.32 15.09 5.66
CA VAL A 118 -11.45 16.47 5.18
C VAL A 118 -12.54 16.61 4.12
N LYS A 119 -12.90 15.53 3.42
CA LYS A 119 -13.86 15.54 2.31
C LYS A 119 -14.97 14.52 2.53
N LYS A 120 -16.11 14.77 1.87
CA LYS A 120 -17.25 13.84 1.79
C LYS A 120 -16.81 12.54 1.10
N ALA A 121 -17.45 11.42 1.46
CA ALA A 121 -17.14 10.08 0.98
C ALA A 121 -16.76 9.97 -0.51
N ALA A 122 -17.62 10.41 -1.44
CA ALA A 122 -17.34 10.28 -2.88
C ALA A 122 -16.07 11.05 -3.31
N LYS A 123 -15.89 12.27 -2.81
CA LYS A 123 -14.71 13.09 -3.14
C LYS A 123 -13.45 12.55 -2.47
N ALA A 124 -13.55 12.02 -1.25
CA ALA A 124 -12.44 11.39 -0.56
C ALA A 124 -11.94 10.13 -1.31
N PHE A 125 -12.88 9.32 -1.78
CA PHE A 125 -12.61 8.12 -2.58
C PHE A 125 -11.88 8.44 -3.87
N TRP A 126 -12.40 9.37 -4.68
CA TRP A 126 -11.75 9.76 -5.94
C TRP A 126 -10.38 10.40 -5.72
N LEU A 127 -10.21 11.24 -4.69
CA LEU A 127 -8.89 11.80 -4.37
C LEU A 127 -7.88 10.73 -3.96
N ALA A 128 -8.30 9.69 -3.23
CA ALA A 128 -7.43 8.60 -2.86
C ALA A 128 -6.98 7.81 -4.09
N ILE A 129 -7.93 7.44 -4.97
CA ILE A 129 -7.63 6.75 -6.24
C ILE A 129 -6.69 7.56 -7.12
N SER A 130 -7.00 8.85 -7.35
CA SER A 130 -6.16 9.69 -8.21
C SER A 130 -4.75 9.84 -7.66
N PHE A 131 -4.61 9.96 -6.34
CA PHE A 131 -3.30 10.02 -5.70
C PHE A 131 -2.51 8.71 -5.85
N THR A 132 -3.11 7.57 -5.53
CA THR A 132 -2.40 6.29 -5.63
C THR A 132 -2.08 5.92 -7.07
N PHE A 133 -2.98 6.24 -8.01
CA PHE A 133 -2.72 6.09 -9.44
C PHE A 133 -1.54 6.95 -9.88
N LEU A 134 -1.48 8.21 -9.44
CA LEU A 134 -0.34 9.09 -9.74
C LEU A 134 0.98 8.52 -9.18
N ILE A 135 0.97 7.99 -7.95
CA ILE A 135 2.15 7.31 -7.39
C ILE A 135 2.53 6.08 -8.22
N GLY A 136 1.57 5.28 -8.68
CA GLY A 136 1.84 4.14 -9.57
C GLY A 136 2.45 4.55 -10.91
N VAL A 137 1.97 5.63 -11.51
CA VAL A 137 2.56 6.19 -12.73
C VAL A 137 3.96 6.74 -12.48
N LEU A 138 4.20 7.39 -11.34
CA LEU A 138 5.52 7.91 -10.97
C LEU A 138 6.52 6.79 -10.67
N ASP A 139 6.08 5.72 -10.00
CA ASP A 139 6.90 4.53 -9.75
C ASP A 139 7.33 3.90 -11.09
N GLU A 140 6.37 3.64 -11.97
CA GLU A 140 6.67 3.03 -13.27
C GLU A 140 7.52 3.95 -14.18
N GLY A 141 7.23 5.25 -14.17
CA GLY A 141 8.03 6.25 -14.88
C GLY A 141 9.46 6.34 -14.35
N PHE A 142 9.65 6.20 -13.03
CA PHE A 142 10.98 6.15 -12.42
C PHE A 142 11.70 4.85 -12.76
N GLN A 143 11.00 3.71 -12.73
CA GLN A 143 11.55 2.42 -13.13
C GLN A 143 11.99 2.40 -14.60
N ALA A 144 11.31 3.13 -15.48
CA ALA A 144 11.70 3.27 -16.89
C ALA A 144 13.08 3.91 -17.11
N VAL A 145 13.56 4.70 -16.14
CA VAL A 145 14.89 5.33 -16.18
C VAL A 145 15.98 4.36 -15.68
N LEU A 146 15.61 3.31 -14.95
CA LEU A 146 16.55 2.34 -14.41
C LEU A 146 17.00 1.35 -15.51
N PRO A 147 18.30 1.14 -15.72
CA PRO A 147 18.82 0.40 -16.87
C PRO A 147 18.49 -1.11 -16.88
N TYR A 148 17.91 -1.62 -15.80
CA TYR A 148 17.59 -3.04 -15.57
C TYR A 148 16.08 -3.30 -15.39
N ARG A 149 15.24 -2.33 -15.73
CA ARG A 149 13.78 -2.37 -15.69
C ARG A 149 13.21 -1.82 -17.00
N TYR A 150 12.00 -2.25 -17.33
CA TYR A 150 11.28 -1.80 -18.51
C TYR A 150 9.94 -1.22 -18.07
N PHE A 151 9.51 -0.16 -18.74
CA PHE A 151 8.18 0.41 -18.52
C PHE A 151 7.10 -0.60 -18.95
N GLN A 152 6.24 -1.00 -18.02
CA GLN A 152 5.12 -1.89 -18.25
C GLN A 152 3.83 -1.27 -17.70
N THR A 153 2.87 -1.01 -18.60
CA THR A 153 1.55 -0.48 -18.20
C THR A 153 0.77 -1.44 -17.30
N TRP A 154 1.09 -2.73 -17.36
CA TRP A 154 0.53 -3.76 -16.49
C TRP A 154 0.85 -3.50 -15.01
N ASP A 155 2.04 -2.98 -14.70
CA ASP A 155 2.46 -2.69 -13.34
C ASP A 155 1.65 -1.54 -12.73
N ILE A 156 1.36 -0.50 -13.53
CA ILE A 156 0.46 0.59 -13.12
C ILE A 156 -0.94 0.05 -12.79
N LEU A 157 -1.44 -0.91 -13.58
CA LEU A 157 -2.74 -1.52 -13.33
C LEU A 157 -2.73 -2.36 -12.05
N LEU A 158 -1.72 -3.21 -11.84
CA LEU A 158 -1.56 -4.00 -10.62
C LEU A 158 -1.45 -3.12 -9.37
N ASN A 159 -0.64 -2.06 -9.44
CA ASN A 159 -0.51 -1.06 -8.38
C ASN A 159 -1.85 -0.37 -8.07
N SER A 160 -2.63 -0.07 -9.10
CA SER A 160 -3.97 0.50 -8.96
C SER A 160 -4.96 -0.48 -8.30
N LEU A 161 -4.90 -1.77 -8.66
CA LEU A 161 -5.71 -2.82 -8.05
C LEU A 161 -5.36 -3.03 -6.57
N GLY A 162 -4.06 -3.05 -6.23
CA GLY A 162 -3.60 -3.07 -4.84
C GLY A 162 -4.16 -1.89 -4.05
N SER A 163 -4.05 -0.68 -4.61
CA SER A 163 -4.60 0.53 -4.00
C SER A 163 -6.10 0.46 -3.76
N LEU A 164 -6.88 0.00 -4.76
CA LEU A 164 -8.32 -0.18 -4.65
C LEU A 164 -8.69 -1.21 -3.58
N TRP A 165 -7.91 -2.27 -3.43
CA TRP A 165 -8.09 -3.24 -2.36
C TRP A 165 -7.92 -2.57 -0.99
N GLY A 166 -6.84 -1.81 -0.79
CA GLY A 166 -6.61 -1.02 0.42
C GLY A 166 -7.70 0.00 0.76
N ILE A 167 -8.16 0.74 -0.25
CA ILE A 167 -9.26 1.72 -0.16
C ILE A 167 -10.56 1.03 0.28
N THR A 168 -10.87 -0.13 -0.31
CA THR A 168 -12.03 -0.94 0.06
C THR A 168 -11.94 -1.42 1.51
N LEU A 169 -10.78 -1.95 1.91
CA LEU A 169 -10.55 -2.41 3.27
C LEU A 169 -10.71 -1.27 4.30
N PHE A 170 -10.20 -0.06 4.01
CA PHE A 170 -10.40 1.09 4.89
C PHE A 170 -11.88 1.50 5.00
N SER A 171 -12.62 1.45 3.88
CA SER A 171 -14.05 1.80 3.85
C SER A 171 -14.89 0.88 4.72
N LEU A 172 -14.52 -0.40 4.81
CA LEU A 172 -15.13 -1.36 5.75
C LEU A 172 -14.70 -1.10 7.19
N PHE A 173 -13.42 -0.74 7.38
CA PHE A 173 -12.86 -0.45 8.69
C PHE A 173 -13.51 0.76 9.36
N LYS A 174 -13.71 1.84 8.60
CA LYS A 174 -14.31 3.07 9.11
C LYS A 174 -15.37 3.58 8.16
N LYS A 175 -16.58 3.79 8.69
CA LYS A 175 -17.65 4.44 7.92
C LYS A 175 -17.22 5.87 7.58
N ILE A 176 -17.06 6.14 6.29
CA ILE A 176 -16.77 7.48 5.78
C ILE A 176 -18.08 8.28 5.76
N ARG A 177 -18.03 9.53 6.22
CA ARG A 177 -19.18 10.44 6.23
C ARG A 177 -19.25 11.28 4.96
#